data_AF-A0AAV8WKR1-F1
#
_entry.id   AF-A0AAV8WKR1-F1
#
_cell.length_a   1.000
_cell.length_b   1.000
_cell.length_c   1.000
_cell.angle_alpha   90.00
_cell.angle_beta   90.00
_cell.angle_gamma   90.00
#
_symmetry.space_group_name_H-M   'P 1'
#
loop_
_entity.id
_entity.type
_entity.pdbx_description
1 polymer ?
#
loop_
_entity_poly.entity_id
_entity_poly.type
_entity_poly.pdbx_seq_one_letter_code
_entity_poly.pdbx_strand_id
1 'polypeptide(L)'
;MCFILRKPNSVINTGNIATLANFKQGDDFEIFEERLEQFFLANRIENERKVSVLLTSIDEETYKTLKNLCDPAKPKDKSYEQLIGLLSTQFKASVSVYRRRIQFDSLRQGPRQ
;
A
#
# COMPACT_ATOMS: atom_id res chain seq x y z
N MET A 1 -49.68 9.79 10.24
CA MET A 1 -48.97 8.64 10.87
C MET A 1 -49.03 7.50 9.86
N CYS A 2 -47.97 6.80 9.43
CA CYS A 2 -46.59 6.72 9.86
C CYS A 2 -45.80 6.27 8.61
N PHE A 3 -44.73 6.97 8.25
CA PHE A 3 -43.78 6.56 7.22
C PHE A 3 -43.05 5.29 7.69
N ILE A 4 -43.28 4.14 7.06
CA ILE A 4 -42.38 2.99 7.25
C ILE A 4 -41.34 3.01 6.14
N LEU A 5 -40.24 3.69 6.44
CA LEU A 5 -38.95 3.53 5.77
C LEU A 5 -38.52 2.06 5.88
N ARG A 6 -38.57 1.32 4.78
CA ARG A 6 -37.90 0.01 4.68
C ARG A 6 -36.98 -0.02 3.48
N LYS A 7 -35.75 0.46 3.69
CA LYS A 7 -34.58 -0.12 3.04
C LYS A 7 -33.61 -0.45 4.17
N PRO A 8 -33.21 -1.73 4.28
CA PRO A 8 -31.78 -1.94 4.27
C PRO A 8 -31.42 -2.90 3.14
N ASN A 9 -30.68 -2.32 2.20
CA ASN A 9 -29.61 -2.93 1.42
C ASN A 9 -29.59 -4.46 1.44
N SER A 10 -29.99 -5.06 0.32
CA SER A 10 -29.55 -6.39 -0.04
C SER A 10 -28.04 -6.45 0.11
N VAL A 11 -27.57 -7.16 1.13
CA VAL A 11 -26.19 -7.63 1.24
C VAL A 11 -25.91 -8.42 -0.01
N ILE A 12 -25.28 -7.77 -0.98
CA ILE A 12 -24.62 -8.45 -2.08
C ILE A 12 -23.39 -9.12 -1.46
N ASN A 13 -23.45 -10.44 -1.31
CA ASN A 13 -22.25 -11.23 -1.12
C ASN A 13 -21.47 -11.19 -2.44
N THR A 14 -20.76 -10.09 -2.69
CA THR A 14 -19.79 -10.02 -3.76
C THR A 14 -18.53 -10.68 -3.24
N GLY A 15 -18.30 -11.93 -3.63
CA GLY A 15 -16.95 -12.48 -3.62
C GLY A 15 -16.01 -11.45 -4.25
N ASN A 16 -14.84 -11.25 -3.64
CA ASN A 16 -13.82 -10.24 -3.99
C ASN A 16 -13.95 -9.76 -5.44
N ILE A 17 -14.56 -8.58 -5.64
CA ILE A 17 -14.86 -8.02 -6.97
C ILE A 17 -13.56 -7.71 -7.74
N ALA A 18 -12.49 -7.48 -6.99
CA ALA A 18 -11.16 -7.20 -7.51
C ALA A 18 -10.12 -8.01 -6.73
N THR A 19 -9.09 -8.49 -7.42
CA THR A 19 -7.89 -9.03 -6.79
C THR A 19 -6.89 -7.88 -6.70
N LEU A 20 -6.53 -7.48 -5.48
CA LEU A 20 -5.42 -6.54 -5.29
C LEU A 20 -4.11 -7.29 -5.53
N ALA A 21 -3.23 -6.75 -6.37
CA ALA A 21 -1.91 -7.33 -6.57
C ALA A 21 -1.01 -6.97 -5.38
N ASN A 22 -0.15 -7.91 -4.99
CA ASN A 22 0.79 -7.68 -3.91
C ASN A 22 1.80 -6.59 -4.29
N PHE A 23 2.12 -5.72 -3.33
CA PHE A 23 3.16 -4.70 -3.50
C PHE A 23 4.57 -5.27 -3.26
N LYS A 24 5.38 -5.23 -4.33
CA LYS A 24 6.78 -5.66 -4.32
C LYS A 24 7.73 -4.47 -4.18
N GLN A 25 8.87 -4.73 -3.54
CA GLN A 25 9.95 -3.77 -3.43
C GLN A 25 10.57 -3.50 -4.81
N GLY A 26 10.20 -2.36 -5.41
CA GLY A 26 10.62 -1.96 -6.75
C GLY A 26 9.49 -1.37 -7.60
N ASP A 27 8.24 -1.61 -7.21
CA ASP A 27 7.08 -1.02 -7.86
C ASP A 27 6.81 0.41 -7.37
N ASP A 28 6.14 1.21 -8.20
CA ASP A 28 5.72 2.57 -7.85
C ASP A 28 4.64 2.56 -6.76
N PHE A 29 5.00 3.06 -5.59
CA PHE A 29 4.11 3.09 -4.43
C PHE A 29 2.85 3.96 -4.66
N GLU A 30 2.95 5.06 -5.40
CA GLU A 30 1.81 5.92 -5.73
C GLU A 30 0.74 5.16 -6.54
N ILE A 31 1.16 4.36 -7.52
CA ILE A 31 0.23 3.52 -8.31
C ILE A 31 -0.43 2.46 -7.43
N PHE A 32 0.31 1.88 -6.48
CA PHE A 32 -0.24 0.94 -5.53
C PHE A 32 -1.26 1.58 -4.60
N GLU A 33 -0.98 2.79 -4.09
CA GLU A 33 -1.88 3.57 -3.25
C GLU A 33 -3.21 3.86 -3.96
N GLU A 34 -3.17 4.36 -5.20
CA GLU A 34 -4.38 4.63 -6.00
C GLU A 34 -5.23 3.36 -6.19
N ARG A 35 -4.60 2.22 -6.51
CA ARG A 35 -5.30 0.94 -6.68
C ARG A 35 -5.92 0.45 -5.38
N LEU A 36 -5.24 0.64 -4.27
CA LEU A 36 -5.71 0.27 -2.93
C LEU A 36 -6.90 1.15 -2.51
N GLU A 37 -6.90 2.44 -2.84
CA GLU A 37 -8.06 3.32 -2.63
C GLU A 37 -9.27 2.87 -3.45
N GLN A 38 -9.08 2.56 -4.74
CA GLN A 38 -10.15 2.03 -5.58
C GLN A 38 -10.69 0.70 -5.03
N PHE A 39 -9.83 -0.14 -4.46
CA PHE A 39 -10.24 -1.39 -3.81
C PHE A 39 -11.13 -1.13 -2.59
N PHE A 40 -10.80 -0.13 -1.76
CA PHE A 40 -11.65 0.24 -0.62
C PHE A 40 -13.01 0.79 -1.05
N LEU A 41 -13.04 1.61 -2.12
CA LEU A 41 -14.27 2.16 -2.68
C LEU A 41 -15.17 1.06 -3.27
N ALA A 42 -14.60 0.15 -4.05
CA ALA A 42 -15.33 -0.95 -4.69
C ALA A 42 -15.94 -1.92 -3.68
N ASN A 43 -15.21 -2.25 -2.61
CA ASN A 43 -15.64 -3.24 -1.61
C ASN A 43 -16.34 -2.62 -0.39
N ARG A 44 -16.47 -1.28 -0.30
CA ARG A 44 -17.06 -0.56 0.84
C ARG A 44 -16.48 -0.98 2.20
N ILE A 45 -15.16 -1.04 2.28
CA ILE A 45 -14.43 -1.55 3.45
C ILE A 45 -14.42 -0.51 4.59
N GLU A 46 -14.78 -0.94 5.80
CA GLU A 46 -14.69 -0.15 7.04
C GLU A 46 -13.24 0.20 7.39
N ASN A 47 -13.04 1.37 8.03
CA ASN A 47 -11.70 1.89 8.36
C ASN A 47 -10.86 0.94 9.22
N GLU A 48 -11.49 0.17 10.12
CA GLU A 48 -10.81 -0.82 10.97
C GLU A 48 -10.20 -1.97 10.16
N ARG A 49 -10.80 -2.31 9.02
CA ARG A 49 -10.35 -3.41 8.16
C ARG A 49 -9.31 -2.94 7.14
N LYS A 50 -9.21 -1.63 6.87
CA LYS A 50 -8.23 -1.08 5.92
C LYS A 50 -6.79 -1.46 6.27
N VAL A 51 -6.44 -1.39 7.56
CA VAL A 51 -5.11 -1.79 8.05
C VAL A 51 -4.87 -3.28 7.78
N SER A 52 -5.85 -4.13 8.06
CA SER A 52 -5.73 -5.58 7.82
C SER A 52 -5.55 -5.89 6.34
N VAL A 53 -6.33 -5.25 5.46
CA VAL A 53 -6.23 -5.42 4.01
C VAL A 53 -4.86 -4.96 3.49
N LEU A 54 -4.38 -3.80 3.94
CA LEU A 54 -3.06 -3.29 3.58
C LEU A 54 -1.96 -4.30 3.94
N LEU A 55 -1.98 -4.83 5.16
CA LEU A 55 -0.99 -5.81 5.63
C LEU A 55 -1.04 -7.14 4.86
N THR A 56 -2.21 -7.55 4.35
CA THR A 56 -2.33 -8.75 3.50
C THR A 56 -1.93 -8.50 2.04
N SER A 57 -1.90 -7.24 1.62
CA SER A 57 -1.64 -6.85 0.22
C SER A 57 -0.18 -6.49 -0.03
N ILE A 58 0.67 -6.54 1.00
CA ILE A 58 2.11 -6.32 0.88
C ILE A 58 2.85 -7.65 0.92
N ASP A 59 3.96 -7.74 0.18
CA ASP A 59 4.83 -8.91 0.24
C ASP A 59 5.61 -9.00 1.57
N GLU A 60 6.16 -10.18 1.86
CA GLU A 60 6.86 -10.46 3.13
C GLU A 60 8.06 -9.52 3.36
N GLU A 61 8.80 -9.19 2.30
CA GLU A 61 9.96 -8.30 2.37
C GLU A 61 9.56 -6.86 2.71
N THR A 62 8.49 -6.37 2.08
CA THR A 62 7.87 -5.07 2.39
C THR A 62 7.35 -5.05 3.83
N TYR A 63 6.71 -6.13 4.29
CA TYR A 63 6.24 -6.25 5.67
C TYR A 63 7.38 -6.20 6.68
N LYS A 64 8.52 -6.86 6.41
CA LYS A 64 9.73 -6.79 7.27
C LYS A 64 10.24 -5.36 7.38
N THR A 65 10.31 -4.64 6.26
CA THR A 65 10.72 -3.23 6.23
C THR A 65 9.77 -2.36 7.04
N LEU A 66 8.46 -2.53 6.83
CA LEU A 66 7.43 -1.82 7.58
C LEU A 66 7.49 -2.10 9.08
N LYS A 67 7.76 -3.37 9.46
CA LYS A 67 7.94 -3.76 10.86
C LYS A 67 9.14 -3.04 11.49
N ASN A 68 10.29 -3.03 10.81
CA ASN A 68 11.49 -2.33 11.27
C ASN A 68 11.26 -0.82 11.43
N LEU A 69 10.43 -0.22 10.56
CA LEU A 69 10.04 1.19 10.66
C LEU A 69 9.02 1.45 11.79
N CYS A 70 8.29 0.41 12.22
CA CYS A 70 7.26 0.54 13.25
C CYS A 70 7.74 0.26 14.66
N ASP A 71 8.92 -0.34 14.84
CA ASP A 71 9.48 -0.66 16.16
C ASP A 71 9.52 0.58 17.08
N PRO A 72 9.06 0.48 18.35
CA PRO A 72 8.66 -0.74 19.08
C PRO A 72 7.17 -1.14 18.95
N ALA A 73 6.35 -0.40 18.19
CA ALA A 73 4.92 -0.64 18.06
C ALA A 73 4.61 -1.64 16.94
N LYS A 74 3.50 -2.40 17.05
CA LYS A 74 3.10 -3.30 15.96
C LYS A 74 2.44 -2.48 14.84
N PRO A 75 2.63 -2.86 13.57
CA PRO A 75 1.97 -2.20 12.45
C PRO A 75 0.45 -2.34 12.47
N LYS A 76 -0.10 -3.28 13.26
CA LYS A 76 -1.54 -3.44 13.49
C LYS A 76 -2.14 -2.37 14.41
N ASP A 77 -1.33 -1.76 15.28
CA ASP A 77 -1.79 -0.81 16.29
C ASP A 77 -1.74 0.65 15.76
N LYS A 78 -1.24 0.86 14.53
CA LYS A 78 -1.12 2.18 13.89
C LYS A 78 -2.33 2.50 13.02
N SER A 79 -2.61 3.79 12.87
CA SER A 79 -3.62 4.26 11.92
C SER A 79 -3.19 3.98 10.48
N TYR A 80 -4.17 3.71 9.63
CA TYR A 80 -3.98 3.55 8.19
C TYR A 80 -3.21 4.73 7.56
N GLU A 81 -3.55 5.97 7.93
CA GLU A 81 -2.89 7.17 7.41
C GLU A 81 -1.41 7.23 7.80
N GLN A 82 -1.07 6.81 9.02
CA GLN A 82 0.31 6.76 9.48
C GLN A 82 1.11 5.70 8.73
N LEU A 83 0.50 4.55 8.44
CA LEU A 83 1.13 3.48 7.67
C LEU A 83 1.41 3.91 6.23
N ILE A 84 0.43 4.53 5.58
CA ILE A 84 0.60 5.09 4.23
C ILE A 84 1.68 6.17 4.21
N GLY A 85 1.69 7.09 5.19
CA GLY A 85 2.73 8.12 5.27
C GLY A 85 4.15 7.55 5.46
N LEU A 86 4.30 6.51 6.29
CA LEU A 86 5.58 5.83 6.48
C LEU A 86 6.03 5.09 5.21
N LEU A 87 5.11 4.37 4.56
CA LEU A 87 5.37 3.66 3.32
C LEU A 87 5.73 4.63 2.19
N SER A 88 4.95 5.70 2.01
CA SER A 88 5.22 6.75 1.06
C SER A 88 6.60 7.35 1.33
N THR A 89 6.93 7.71 2.57
CA THR A 89 8.27 8.23 2.91
C THR A 89 9.38 7.23 2.55
N GLN A 90 9.21 5.94 2.82
CA GLN A 90 10.24 4.93 2.57
C GLN A 90 10.43 4.62 1.07
N PHE A 91 9.34 4.47 0.32
CA PHE A 91 9.38 4.09 -1.10
C PHE A 91 9.53 5.31 -2.02
N LYS A 92 9.04 6.48 -1.60
CA LYS A 92 9.26 7.77 -2.27
C LYS A 92 10.59 8.40 -1.87
N ALA A 93 11.26 7.94 -0.80
CA ALA A 93 12.55 8.49 -0.38
C ALA A 93 13.50 8.52 -1.57
N SER A 94 13.66 9.75 -2.05
CA SER A 94 14.51 10.18 -3.14
C SER A 94 15.81 9.39 -3.14
N VAL A 95 16.11 8.75 -4.28
CA VAL A 95 17.40 8.10 -4.52
C VAL A 95 18.49 9.05 -4.03
N SER A 96 19.15 8.68 -2.94
CA SER A 96 20.17 9.55 -2.34
C SER A 96 21.25 9.85 -3.38
N VAL A 97 21.84 11.05 -3.33
CA VAL A 97 22.93 11.44 -4.25
C VAL A 97 24.02 10.38 -4.28
N TYR A 98 24.31 9.78 -3.12
CA TYR A 98 25.26 8.68 -2.96
C TYR A 98 24.85 7.43 -3.76
N ARG A 99 23.58 6.99 -3.67
CA ARG A 99 23.07 5.85 -4.44
C ARG A 99 23.12 6.12 -5.95
N ARG A 100 22.82 7.35 -6.37
CA ARG A 100 22.88 7.79 -7.77
C ARG A 100 24.32 7.80 -8.29
N ARG A 101 25.29 8.15 -7.44
CA ARG A 101 26.72 8.09 -7.76
C ARG A 101 27.21 6.65 -7.93
N ILE A 102 26.87 5.74 -7.02
CA ILE A 102 27.18 4.32 -7.18
C ILE A 102 26.58 3.77 -8.47
N GLN A 103 25.33 4.13 -8.78
CA GLN A 103 24.69 3.76 -10.03
C GLN A 103 25.47 4.29 -11.23
N PHE A 104 25.89 5.56 -11.22
CA PHE A 104 26.72 6.14 -12.26
C PHE A 104 28.07 5.41 -12.41
N ASP A 105 28.76 5.14 -11.31
CA ASP A 105 30.07 4.45 -11.31
C ASP A 105 29.95 3.00 -11.83
N SER A 106 28.78 2.36 -11.66
CA SER A 106 28.51 1.02 -12.19
C SER A 106 28.22 0.99 -13.69
N LEU A 107 27.89 2.14 -14.31
CA LEU A 107 27.67 2.25 -15.75
C LEU A 107 29.02 2.23 -16.47
N ARG A 108 29.33 1.11 -17.14
CA ARG A 108 30.54 0.98 -17.96
C ARG A 108 30.29 1.62 -19.33
N GLN A 109 31.15 2.54 -19.75
CA GLN A 109 31.11 3.07 -21.11
C GLN A 109 31.40 1.94 -22.09
N GLY A 110 30.41 1.61 -22.93
CA GLY A 110 30.62 0.69 -24.05
C GLY A 110 31.65 1.25 -25.04
N PRO A 111 32.27 0.40 -25.87
CA PRO A 111 33.20 0.87 -26.89
C PRO A 111 32.49 1.89 -27.79
N ARG A 112 33.09 3.08 -27.93
CA ARG A 112 32.64 4.09 -28.89
C ARG A 112 32.85 3.51 -30.29
N GLN A 113 31.75 3.28 -31.01
CA GLN A 113 31.76 2.99 -32.45
C GLN A 113 32.15 4.24 -33.24
#